data_AF-A0A821ENY2-F1
#
_entry.id   AF-A0A821ENY2-F1
#
_cell.length_a   1.000
_cell.length_b   1.000
_cell.length_c   1.000
_cell.angle_alpha   90.00
_cell.angle_beta   90.00
_cell.angle_gamma   90.00
#
_symmetry.space_group_name_H-M   'P 1'
#
loop_
_entity.id
_entity.type
_entity.pdbx_description
1 polymer ?
#
loop_
_entity_poly.entity_id
_entity_poly.type
_entity_poly.pdbx_seq_one_letter_code
_entity_poly.pdbx_strand_id
1 'polypeptide(L)'
;MSDSLIREKPTAFGSSRQNNIYNGHSPLKLFTHAKLTITEIFKNIASYVNDSNTYLNDVIKSDRNLISKDKYKEIQQLKEKVSRILSIISRDHMKVVFFGRTSNGKSTVMNAMLREKILPIGMGHTTNCFLQIEGTDKNEPSVLIPGSDEPKSVNNLSSIGNALSREKLDSDSLVKILWPKEKCRLIRDDVILVD
;
A
#
# COMPACT_ATOMS: atom_id res chain seq x y z
N MET A 1 30.39 55.33 -11.29
CA MET A 1 30.33 53.89 -11.56
C MET A 1 30.59 53.15 -10.26
N SER A 2 29.52 52.82 -9.55
CA SER A 2 29.53 51.95 -8.37
C SER A 2 28.07 51.57 -8.09
N ASP A 3 27.61 50.52 -8.77
CA ASP A 3 26.28 49.94 -8.54
C ASP A 3 26.32 49.06 -7.29
N SER A 4 25.69 49.52 -6.22
CA SER A 4 25.37 48.72 -5.05
C SER A 4 23.96 48.13 -5.21
N LEU A 5 23.88 46.92 -5.77
CA LEU A 5 22.66 46.11 -5.78
C LEU A 5 22.43 45.48 -4.39
N ILE A 6 21.58 46.14 -3.60
CA ILE A 6 20.97 45.59 -2.39
C ILE A 6 20.04 44.45 -2.85
N ARG A 7 20.41 43.21 -2.56
CA ARG A 7 19.48 42.06 -2.67
C ARG A 7 18.54 42.08 -1.47
N GLU A 8 17.30 42.49 -1.69
CA GLU A 8 16.21 42.23 -0.76
C GLU A 8 16.00 40.72 -0.58
N LYS A 9 15.86 40.28 0.67
CA LYS A 9 15.44 38.90 1.00
C LYS A 9 13.95 38.76 0.71
N PRO A 10 13.48 37.66 0.11
CA PRO A 10 12.05 37.41 -0.02
C PRO A 10 11.46 37.20 1.38
N THR A 11 10.55 38.09 1.78
CA THR A 11 9.67 37.91 2.93
C THR A 11 8.72 36.75 2.65
N ALA A 12 8.80 35.71 3.48
CA ALA A 12 7.86 34.60 3.45
C ALA A 12 6.46 35.08 3.84
N PHE A 13 5.58 35.26 2.85
CA PHE A 13 4.15 35.39 3.03
C PHE A 13 3.52 34.02 2.78
N GLY A 14 3.02 33.35 3.82
CA GLY A 14 2.37 32.05 3.64
C GLY A 14 2.10 31.26 4.91
N SER A 15 0.94 31.50 5.51
CA SER A 15 0.12 30.55 6.29
C SER A 15 0.74 29.87 7.52
N SER A 16 0.62 30.56 8.65
CA SER A 16 0.71 30.05 10.03
C SER A 16 -0.48 29.15 10.42
N ARG A 17 -0.84 28.14 9.62
CA ARG A 17 -1.91 27.17 9.95
C ARG A 17 -1.65 25.79 9.32
N GLN A 18 -0.63 25.05 9.79
CA GLN A 18 -0.61 23.56 9.72
C GLN A 18 0.54 22.84 10.46
N ASN A 19 1.34 23.51 11.30
CA ASN A 19 2.57 22.90 11.84
C ASN A 19 2.47 22.23 13.23
N ASN A 20 1.28 21.94 13.76
CA ASN A 20 1.14 21.41 15.14
C ASN A 20 0.68 19.94 15.29
N ILE A 21 0.70 19.11 14.23
CA ILE A 21 0.38 17.66 14.34
C ILE A 21 1.66 16.78 14.39
N TYR A 22 2.84 17.32 14.09
CA TYR A 22 4.08 16.53 14.01
C TYR A 22 4.86 16.50 15.34
N ASN A 23 4.19 16.15 16.44
CA ASN A 23 4.86 15.80 17.68
C ASN A 23 5.51 14.39 17.54
N GLY A 24 6.77 14.32 17.06
CA GLY A 24 7.63 13.13 17.17
C GLY A 24 7.16 11.86 16.43
N HIS A 25 6.15 11.94 15.57
CA HIS A 25 5.58 10.80 14.85
C HIS A 25 5.98 10.79 13.37
N SER A 26 6.22 9.58 12.84
CA SER A 26 6.52 9.34 11.41
C SER A 26 5.45 9.99 10.53
N PRO A 27 5.80 10.80 9.51
CA PRO A 27 4.84 11.38 8.57
C PRO A 27 3.96 10.34 7.86
N LEU A 28 4.46 9.11 7.72
CA LEU A 28 3.73 7.99 7.12
C LEU A 28 2.48 7.61 7.91
N LYS A 29 2.44 7.90 9.22
CA LYS A 29 1.25 7.67 10.05
C LYS A 29 0.06 8.51 9.60
N LEU A 30 0.27 9.62 8.87
CA LEU A 30 -0.82 10.40 8.31
C LEU A 30 -1.65 9.53 7.34
N PHE A 31 -0.98 8.78 6.47
CA PHE A 31 -1.64 7.86 5.54
C PHE A 31 -2.35 6.73 6.30
N THR A 32 -1.65 6.07 7.23
CA THR A 32 -2.25 4.98 8.02
C THR A 32 -3.48 5.47 8.80
N HIS A 33 -3.41 6.65 9.40
CA HIS A 33 -4.53 7.24 10.13
C HIS A 33 -5.70 7.57 9.19
N ALA A 34 -5.44 8.25 8.06
CA ALA A 34 -6.47 8.55 7.07
C ALA A 34 -7.15 7.27 6.55
N LYS A 35 -6.37 6.22 6.25
CA LYS A 35 -6.87 4.91 5.82
C LYS A 35 -7.74 4.26 6.89
N LEU A 36 -7.34 4.31 8.16
CA LEU A 36 -8.16 3.80 9.27
C LEU A 36 -9.48 4.57 9.39
N THR A 37 -9.44 5.90 9.37
CA THR A 37 -10.63 6.76 9.48
C THR A 37 -11.61 6.50 8.35
N ILE A 38 -11.16 6.49 7.08
CA ILE A 38 -12.06 6.25 5.95
C ILE A 38 -12.60 4.81 5.95
N THR A 39 -11.80 3.83 6.39
CA THR A 39 -12.26 2.44 6.57
C THR A 39 -13.39 2.36 7.60
N GLU A 40 -13.26 3.04 8.74
CA GLU A 40 -14.28 3.07 9.79
C GLU A 40 -15.58 3.73 9.30
N ILE A 41 -15.48 4.86 8.60
CA ILE A 41 -16.65 5.53 7.99
C ILE A 41 -17.38 4.57 7.05
N PHE A 42 -16.66 3.90 6.15
CA PHE A 42 -17.30 2.97 5.20
C PHE A 42 -17.83 1.70 5.87
N LYS A 43 -17.24 1.23 6.97
CA LYS A 43 -17.80 0.15 7.79
C LYS A 43 -19.13 0.57 8.41
N ASN A 44 -19.22 1.79 8.93
CA ASN A 44 -20.46 2.32 9.48
C ASN A 44 -21.54 2.43 8.39
N ILE A 45 -21.19 2.98 7.21
CA ILE A 45 -22.10 3.02 6.05
C ILE A 45 -22.57 1.62 5.67
N ALA A 46 -21.66 0.64 5.65
CA ALA A 46 -22.00 -0.75 5.34
C ALA A 46 -23.00 -1.34 6.34
N SER A 47 -22.84 -1.05 7.63
CA SER A 47 -23.80 -1.44 8.67
C SER A 47 -25.17 -0.84 8.40
N TYR A 48 -25.25 0.48 8.21
CA TYR A 48 -26.52 1.16 7.93
C TYR A 48 -27.24 0.61 6.69
N VAL A 49 -26.49 0.35 5.62
CA VAL A 49 -27.06 -0.22 4.39
C VAL A 49 -27.51 -1.68 4.59
N ASN A 50 -26.81 -2.45 5.43
CA ASN A 50 -27.20 -3.81 5.76
C ASN A 50 -28.44 -3.85 6.64
N ASP A 51 -28.53 -2.98 7.64
CA ASP A 51 -29.70 -2.83 8.52
C ASP A 51 -30.93 -2.39 7.72
N SER A 52 -30.75 -1.42 6.82
CA SER A 52 -31.80 -0.97 5.89
C SER A 52 -32.28 -2.11 4.99
N ASN A 53 -31.35 -2.91 4.44
CA ASN A 53 -31.71 -4.09 3.63
C ASN A 53 -32.49 -5.13 4.44
N THR A 54 -32.10 -5.35 5.70
CA THR A 54 -32.77 -6.30 6.58
C THR A 54 -34.20 -5.85 6.86
N TYR A 55 -34.38 -4.59 7.25
CA TYR A 55 -35.69 -3.98 7.45
C TYR A 55 -36.58 -4.08 6.20
N LEU A 56 -36.05 -3.74 5.03
CA LEU A 56 -36.80 -3.81 3.77
C LEU A 56 -37.23 -5.22 3.41
N ASN A 57 -36.37 -6.21 3.65
CA ASN A 57 -36.70 -7.62 3.43
C ASN A 57 -37.88 -8.04 4.32
N ASP A 58 -37.93 -7.57 5.57
CA ASP A 58 -39.02 -7.90 6.49
C ASP A 58 -40.33 -7.17 6.15
N VAL A 59 -40.24 -5.92 5.69
CA VAL A 59 -41.39 -5.17 5.17
C VAL A 59 -41.97 -5.87 3.94
N ILE A 60 -41.15 -6.28 2.97
CA ILE A 60 -41.62 -6.96 1.73
C ILE A 60 -42.24 -8.32 2.02
N LYS A 61 -41.76 -9.05 3.03
CA LYS A 61 -42.40 -10.29 3.48
C LYS A 61 -43.80 -10.04 4.03
N SER A 62 -44.02 -8.89 4.67
CA SER A 62 -45.26 -8.52 5.33
C SER A 62 -46.27 -7.90 4.37
N ASP A 63 -45.83 -6.97 3.51
CA ASP A 63 -46.64 -6.36 2.44
C ASP A 63 -45.76 -6.06 1.22
N ARG A 64 -46.02 -6.77 0.12
CA ARG A 64 -45.25 -6.67 -1.12
C ARG A 64 -45.47 -5.37 -1.90
N ASN A 65 -46.49 -4.58 -1.57
CA ASN A 65 -46.87 -3.38 -2.33
C ASN A 65 -46.37 -2.08 -1.71
N LEU A 66 -45.82 -2.09 -0.48
CA LEU A 66 -45.34 -0.89 0.20
C LEU A 66 -44.11 -0.25 -0.49
N ILE A 67 -43.33 -1.05 -1.23
CA ILE A 67 -42.09 -0.59 -1.86
C ILE A 67 -42.01 -1.08 -3.30
N SER A 68 -41.62 -0.18 -4.21
CA SER A 68 -41.39 -0.54 -5.60
C SER A 68 -40.16 -1.45 -5.75
N LYS A 69 -40.24 -2.39 -6.70
CA LYS A 69 -39.10 -3.28 -7.03
C LYS A 69 -37.84 -2.49 -7.39
N ASP A 70 -37.99 -1.32 -8.02
CA ASP A 70 -36.86 -0.46 -8.39
C ASP A 70 -36.13 0.09 -7.16
N LYS A 71 -36.86 0.60 -6.16
CA LYS A 71 -36.25 1.08 -4.90
C LYS A 71 -35.58 -0.05 -4.12
N TYR A 72 -36.20 -1.23 -4.10
CA TYR A 72 -35.59 -2.40 -3.48
C TYR A 72 -34.26 -2.78 -4.16
N LYS A 73 -34.25 -2.81 -5.50
CA LYS A 73 -33.05 -3.11 -6.29
C LYS A 73 -31.96 -2.07 -6.08
N GLU A 74 -32.31 -0.79 -6.00
CA GLU A 74 -31.36 0.30 -5.74
C GLU A 74 -30.61 0.09 -4.41
N ILE A 75 -31.32 -0.33 -3.37
CA ILE A 75 -30.72 -0.53 -2.03
C ILE A 75 -29.85 -1.79 -1.98
N GLN A 76 -30.19 -2.84 -2.74
CA GLN A 76 -29.30 -3.98 -2.93
C GLN A 76 -28.00 -3.57 -3.66
N GLN A 77 -28.13 -2.72 -4.70
CA GLN A 77 -26.95 -2.21 -5.42
C GLN A 77 -26.07 -1.32 -4.54
N LEU A 78 -26.65 -0.52 -3.65
CA LEU A 78 -25.89 0.27 -2.69
C LEU A 78 -25.05 -0.62 -1.77
N LYS A 79 -25.61 -1.74 -1.30
CA LYS A 79 -24.86 -2.74 -0.48
C LYS A 79 -23.63 -3.25 -1.22
N GLU A 80 -23.80 -3.65 -2.48
CA GLU A 80 -22.68 -4.11 -3.31
C GLU A 80 -21.63 -3.01 -3.53
N LYS A 81 -22.06 -1.79 -3.84
CA LYS A 81 -21.16 -0.65 -4.07
C LYS A 81 -20.31 -0.36 -2.84
N VAL A 82 -20.92 -0.30 -1.66
CA VAL A 82 -20.21 -0.05 -0.39
C VAL A 82 -19.22 -1.17 -0.08
N SER A 83 -19.62 -2.43 -0.27
CA SER A 83 -18.71 -3.58 -0.09
C SER A 83 -17.51 -3.52 -1.03
N ARG A 84 -17.72 -3.16 -2.30
CA ARG A 84 -16.63 -2.96 -3.28
C ARG A 84 -15.68 -1.85 -2.84
N ILE A 85 -16.20 -0.68 -2.43
CA ILE A 85 -15.37 0.43 -1.96
C ILE A 85 -14.54 0.01 -0.73
N LEU A 86 -15.14 -0.68 0.24
CA LEU A 86 -14.41 -1.22 1.39
C LEU A 86 -13.25 -2.15 0.98
N SER A 87 -13.47 -3.00 -0.02
CA SER A 87 -12.41 -3.89 -0.53
C SER A 87 -11.29 -3.16 -1.29
N ILE A 88 -11.58 -2.00 -1.86
CA ILE A 88 -10.57 -1.14 -2.50
C ILE A 88 -9.75 -0.43 -1.42
N ILE A 89 -10.41 0.20 -0.45
CA ILE A 89 -9.75 0.93 0.66
C ILE A 89 -8.83 0.00 1.45
N SER A 90 -9.26 -1.24 1.73
CA SER A 90 -8.45 -2.17 2.55
C SER A 90 -7.12 -2.55 1.89
N ARG A 91 -7.06 -2.51 0.55
CA ARG A 91 -5.86 -2.82 -0.24
C ARG A 91 -4.97 -1.62 -0.50
N ASP A 92 -5.41 -0.41 -0.16
CA ASP A 92 -4.69 0.82 -0.48
C ASP A 92 -3.37 0.93 0.29
N HIS A 93 -2.30 1.36 -0.37
CA HIS A 93 -0.96 1.43 0.21
C HIS A 93 -0.13 2.49 -0.50
N MET A 94 0.86 3.05 0.21
CA MET A 94 1.86 3.90 -0.42
C MET A 94 2.83 3.02 -1.20
N LYS A 95 3.07 3.31 -2.48
CA LYS A 95 4.03 2.57 -3.32
C LYS A 95 5.16 3.48 -3.76
N VAL A 96 6.40 3.08 -3.46
CA VAL A 96 7.63 3.75 -3.90
C VAL A 96 8.37 2.81 -4.85
N VAL A 97 8.72 3.30 -6.03
CA VAL A 97 9.40 2.51 -7.08
C VAL A 97 10.76 3.13 -7.37
N PHE A 98 11.80 2.30 -7.41
CA PHE A 98 13.18 2.72 -7.63
C PHE A 98 13.57 2.40 -9.08
N PHE A 99 14.01 3.42 -9.82
CA PHE A 99 14.50 3.26 -11.19
C PHE A 99 15.95 3.74 -11.32
N GLY A 100 16.70 3.13 -12.22
CA GLY A 100 18.10 3.49 -12.45
C GLY A 100 18.90 2.37 -13.11
N ARG A 101 20.04 2.75 -13.69
CA ARG A 101 20.96 1.82 -14.35
C ARG A 101 21.41 0.72 -13.38
N THR A 102 21.79 -0.42 -13.94
CA THR A 102 22.39 -1.52 -13.18
C THR A 102 23.57 -1.03 -12.36
N SER A 103 23.68 -1.49 -11.11
CA SER A 103 24.72 -1.11 -10.16
C SER A 103 24.68 0.33 -9.62
N ASN A 104 23.63 1.11 -9.89
CA ASN A 104 23.43 2.42 -9.26
C ASN A 104 23.05 2.35 -7.76
N GLY A 105 22.94 1.15 -7.19
CA GLY A 105 22.68 0.97 -5.75
C GLY A 105 21.22 1.04 -5.32
N LYS A 106 20.25 0.80 -6.22
CA LYS A 106 18.80 0.79 -5.91
C LYS A 106 18.46 -0.12 -4.73
N SER A 107 18.81 -1.40 -4.82
CA SER A 107 18.60 -2.39 -3.76
C SER A 107 19.37 -2.05 -2.48
N THR A 108 20.53 -1.38 -2.59
CA THR A 108 21.30 -0.86 -1.45
C THR A 108 20.54 0.25 -0.72
N VAL A 109 19.94 1.19 -1.46
CA VAL A 109 19.10 2.27 -0.88
C VAL A 109 17.88 1.67 -0.20
N MET A 110 17.19 0.72 -0.83
CA MET A 110 16.04 0.05 -0.21
C MET A 110 16.41 -0.68 1.08
N ASN A 111 17.47 -1.49 1.07
CA ASN A 111 17.96 -2.15 2.29
C ASN A 111 18.35 -1.14 3.39
N ALA A 112 18.95 0.00 3.03
CA ALA A 112 19.27 1.06 3.98
C ALA A 112 18.02 1.72 4.59
N MET A 113 16.99 1.98 3.77
CA MET A 113 15.68 2.49 4.23
C MET A 113 14.99 1.50 5.17
N LEU A 114 15.09 0.20 4.88
CA LEU A 114 14.51 -0.88 5.68
C LEU A 114 15.33 -1.21 6.93
N ARG A 115 16.60 -0.77 6.98
CA ARG A 115 17.61 -1.08 8.01
C ARG A 115 17.91 -2.58 8.13
N GLU A 116 17.70 -3.32 7.04
CA GLU A 116 17.86 -4.77 6.98
C GLU A 116 18.26 -5.18 5.57
N LYS A 117 19.10 -6.21 5.46
CA LYS A 117 19.56 -6.74 4.17
C LYS A 117 18.54 -7.73 3.62
N ILE A 118 17.43 -7.22 3.11
CA ILE A 118 16.32 -8.02 2.55
C ILE A 118 16.63 -8.38 1.10
N LEU A 119 17.00 -7.39 0.28
CA LEU A 119 17.35 -7.61 -1.12
C LEU A 119 18.80 -8.06 -1.27
N PRO A 120 19.09 -8.93 -2.25
CA PRO A 120 20.47 -9.30 -2.57
C PRO A 120 21.25 -8.06 -3.04
N ILE A 121 22.46 -7.88 -2.50
CA ILE A 121 23.39 -6.80 -2.86
C ILE A 121 24.79 -7.39 -3.06
N GLY A 122 25.50 -6.97 -4.12
CA GLY A 122 26.87 -7.39 -4.41
C GLY A 122 27.16 -7.56 -5.91
N MET A 123 28.41 -7.83 -6.26
CA MET A 123 28.82 -8.09 -7.65
C MET A 123 28.16 -9.36 -8.18
N GLY A 124 27.53 -9.30 -9.36
CA GLY A 124 26.81 -10.44 -9.95
C GLY A 124 25.38 -10.66 -9.42
N HIS A 125 24.91 -9.83 -8.47
CA HIS A 125 23.51 -9.78 -8.06
C HIS A 125 22.79 -8.68 -8.85
N THR A 126 22.47 -8.97 -10.10
CA THR A 126 21.61 -8.11 -10.93
C THR A 126 20.19 -8.65 -10.89
N THR A 127 19.24 -7.83 -10.45
CA THR A 127 17.81 -8.15 -10.52
C THR A 127 17.36 -8.14 -11.98
N ASN A 128 16.85 -9.26 -12.47
CA ASN A 128 16.28 -9.34 -13.84
C ASN A 128 14.80 -8.98 -13.87
N CYS A 129 14.11 -9.13 -12.74
CA CYS A 129 12.67 -8.95 -12.58
C CYS A 129 12.39 -7.92 -11.48
N PHE A 130 11.14 -7.48 -11.37
CA PHE A 130 10.72 -6.56 -10.33
C PHE A 130 10.66 -7.29 -8.97
N LEU A 131 11.26 -6.69 -7.95
CA LEU A 131 11.17 -7.18 -6.58
C LEU A 131 10.33 -6.22 -5.75
N GLN A 132 9.15 -6.65 -5.32
CA GLN A 132 8.26 -5.88 -4.46
C GLN A 132 8.36 -6.37 -3.02
N ILE A 133 8.65 -5.47 -2.08
CA ILE A 133 8.60 -5.75 -0.64
C ILE A 133 7.29 -5.18 -0.09
N GLU A 134 6.47 -6.03 0.51
CA GLU A 134 5.19 -5.64 1.12
C GLU A 134 4.99 -6.29 2.50
N GLY A 135 4.15 -5.68 3.32
CA GLY A 135 3.94 -6.10 4.70
C GLY A 135 3.01 -7.29 4.85
N THR A 136 3.39 -8.22 5.72
CA THR A 136 2.54 -9.33 6.16
C THR A 136 2.33 -9.29 7.67
N ASP A 137 1.16 -9.76 8.10
CA ASP A 137 0.83 -9.99 9.51
C ASP A 137 1.36 -11.35 10.01
N LYS A 138 1.98 -12.14 9.12
CA LYS A 138 2.70 -13.37 9.49
C LYS A 138 4.05 -13.03 10.13
N ASN A 139 4.48 -13.87 11.08
CA ASN A 139 5.75 -13.70 11.79
C ASN A 139 6.99 -14.04 10.93
N GLU A 140 6.81 -14.93 9.96
CA GLU A 140 7.89 -15.42 9.10
C GLU A 140 7.84 -14.77 7.70
N PRO A 141 8.99 -14.32 7.18
CA PRO A 141 9.07 -13.76 5.84
C PRO A 141 8.93 -14.85 4.78
N SER A 142 8.31 -14.51 3.65
CA SER A 142 8.11 -15.45 2.54
C SER A 142 8.14 -14.75 1.19
N VAL A 143 8.26 -15.53 0.12
CA VAL A 143 8.34 -15.06 -1.26
C VAL A 143 7.21 -15.67 -2.07
N LEU A 144 6.47 -14.84 -2.81
CA LEU A 144 5.50 -15.25 -3.82
C LEU A 144 6.08 -14.98 -5.20
N ILE A 145 6.10 -16.02 -6.04
CA ILE A 145 6.57 -15.96 -7.43
C ILE A 145 5.35 -15.90 -8.34
N PRO A 146 5.39 -15.18 -9.47
CA PRO A 146 4.32 -15.22 -10.46
C PRO A 146 3.94 -16.65 -10.85
N GLY A 147 2.64 -16.95 -10.87
CA GLY A 147 2.12 -18.26 -11.25
C GLY A 147 2.22 -19.35 -10.17
N SER A 148 2.69 -19.03 -8.96
CA SER A 148 2.71 -19.94 -7.82
C SER A 148 1.94 -19.35 -6.63
N ASP A 149 0.96 -20.09 -6.13
CA ASP A 149 0.20 -19.72 -4.93
C ASP A 149 0.90 -20.15 -3.63
N GLU A 150 2.00 -20.91 -3.74
CA GLU A 150 2.75 -21.42 -2.60
C GLU A 150 3.85 -20.46 -2.14
N PRO A 151 3.80 -19.95 -0.88
CA PRO A 151 4.86 -19.12 -0.33
C PRO A 151 6.17 -19.91 -0.19
N LYS A 152 7.24 -19.40 -0.79
CA LYS A 152 8.60 -19.96 -0.68
C LYS A 152 9.40 -19.24 0.41
N SER A 153 10.45 -19.89 0.92
CA SER A 153 11.37 -19.28 1.89
C SER A 153 12.18 -18.12 1.27
N VAL A 154 12.40 -17.05 2.02
CA VAL A 154 13.27 -15.92 1.62
C VAL A 154 14.74 -16.30 1.44
N ASN A 155 15.20 -17.43 1.99
CA ASN A 155 16.56 -17.91 1.75
C ASN A 155 16.81 -18.22 0.26
N ASN A 156 15.73 -18.46 -0.50
CA ASN A 156 15.79 -18.69 -1.94
C ASN A 156 15.84 -17.38 -2.75
N LEU A 157 15.76 -16.20 -2.13
CA LEU A 157 15.64 -14.92 -2.83
C LEU A 157 16.85 -14.64 -3.74
N SER A 158 18.06 -14.99 -3.28
CA SER A 158 19.30 -14.89 -4.07
C SER A 158 19.27 -15.78 -5.32
N SER A 159 18.51 -16.88 -5.29
CA SER A 159 18.32 -17.79 -6.42
C SER A 159 17.11 -17.41 -7.29
N ILE A 160 16.14 -16.65 -6.76
CA ILE A 160 14.91 -16.28 -7.50
C ILE A 160 15.09 -14.95 -8.22
N GLY A 161 15.68 -13.95 -7.56
CA GLY A 161 15.82 -12.59 -8.10
C GLY A 161 17.07 -12.36 -8.95
N ASN A 162 18.00 -13.32 -8.98
CA ASN A 162 19.26 -13.16 -9.71
C ASN A 162 19.08 -13.47 -11.19
N ALA A 163 19.49 -12.54 -12.07
CA ALA A 163 19.55 -12.75 -13.51
C ALA A 163 20.39 -13.97 -13.95
N LEU A 164 21.24 -14.50 -13.06
CA LEU A 164 22.10 -15.66 -13.28
C LEU A 164 21.55 -16.98 -12.72
N SER A 165 20.30 -17.02 -12.24
CA SER A 165 19.69 -18.25 -11.73
C SER A 165 19.25 -19.20 -12.86
N ARG A 166 19.13 -20.50 -12.52
CA ARG A 166 18.69 -21.55 -13.47
C ARG A 166 17.21 -21.45 -13.82
N GLU A 167 16.40 -20.90 -12.91
CA GLU A 167 14.99 -20.59 -13.11
C GLU A 167 14.86 -19.10 -13.42
N LYS A 168 15.18 -18.73 -14.66
CA LYS A 168 15.16 -17.34 -15.10
C LYS A 168 13.71 -16.86 -15.19
N LEU A 169 13.33 -15.95 -14.30
CA LEU A 169 12.08 -15.22 -14.44
C LEU A 169 12.21 -14.18 -15.56
N ASP A 170 11.12 -13.96 -16.28
CA ASP A 170 11.03 -12.93 -17.32
C ASP A 170 11.21 -11.53 -16.71
N SER A 171 11.66 -10.57 -17.53
CA SER A 171 12.01 -9.25 -17.01
C SER A 171 10.82 -8.42 -16.52
N ASP A 172 9.62 -8.78 -16.96
CA ASP A 172 8.34 -8.20 -16.53
C ASP A 172 7.71 -8.96 -15.35
N SER A 173 8.35 -10.03 -14.86
CA SER A 173 7.89 -10.77 -13.69
C SER A 173 7.96 -9.92 -12.43
N LEU A 174 6.96 -10.08 -11.54
CA LEU A 174 6.90 -9.43 -10.24
C LEU A 174 6.99 -10.46 -9.11
N VAL A 175 8.13 -10.51 -8.45
CA VAL A 175 8.33 -11.33 -7.25
C VAL A 175 7.94 -10.50 -6.02
N LYS A 176 7.08 -11.04 -5.17
CA LYS A 176 6.67 -10.37 -3.93
C LYS A 176 7.37 -10.97 -2.72
N ILE A 177 7.99 -10.13 -1.93
CA ILE A 177 8.66 -10.46 -0.67
C ILE A 177 7.74 -9.98 0.44
N LEU A 178 7.08 -10.93 1.10
CA LEU A 178 6.23 -10.67 2.25
C LEU A 178 7.10 -10.56 3.49
N TRP A 179 7.24 -9.35 4.03
CA TRP A 179 8.05 -9.08 5.21
C TRP A 179 7.18 -8.79 6.45
N PRO A 180 7.47 -9.39 7.62
CA PRO A 180 6.70 -9.15 8.83
C PRO A 180 6.67 -7.67 9.20
N LYS A 181 5.47 -7.09 9.34
CA LYS A 181 5.30 -5.66 9.65
C LYS A 181 5.99 -5.27 10.96
N GLU A 182 6.09 -6.18 11.92
CA GLU A 182 6.75 -5.93 13.21
C GLU A 182 8.26 -5.65 13.07
N LYS A 183 8.91 -6.18 12.01
CA LYS A 183 10.35 -6.06 11.79
C LYS A 183 10.75 -4.72 11.15
N CYS A 184 9.86 -4.05 10.43
CA CYS A 184 10.20 -2.80 9.72
C CYS A 184 9.11 -1.73 9.81
N ARG A 185 9.49 -0.53 10.28
CA ARG A 185 8.57 0.60 10.46
C ARG A 185 7.92 1.08 9.17
N LEU A 186 8.67 1.14 8.06
CA LEU A 186 8.13 1.58 6.76
C LEU A 186 7.02 0.64 6.30
N ILE A 187 7.29 -0.66 6.37
CA ILE A 187 6.36 -1.72 5.97
C ILE A 187 5.13 -1.74 6.88
N ARG A 188 5.31 -1.50 8.18
CA ARG A 188 4.19 -1.36 9.13
C ARG A 188 3.29 -0.17 8.84
N ASP A 189 3.85 0.92 8.34
CA ASP A 189 3.13 2.15 8.01
C ASP A 189 2.59 2.11 6.55
N ASP A 190 2.27 0.92 6.02
CA ASP A 190 1.68 0.67 4.69
C ASP A 190 2.53 1.17 3.49
N VAL A 191 3.86 1.14 3.60
CA VAL A 191 4.77 1.40 2.47
C VAL A 191 5.18 0.10 1.78
N ILE A 192 4.91 0.04 0.48
CA ILE A 192 5.45 -0.94 -0.47
C ILE A 192 6.65 -0.32 -1.20
N LEU A 193 7.75 -1.07 -1.29
CA LEU A 193 8.94 -0.68 -2.04
C LEU A 193 9.12 -1.64 -3.22
N VAL A 194 9.43 -1.10 -4.41
CA VAL A 194 9.67 -1.90 -5.62
C VAL A 194 11.04 -1.54 -6.20
N ASP A 195 11.92 -2.54 -6.32
CA ASP A 195 13.21 -2.46 -7.02
C ASP A 195 13.07 -2.78 -8.52
#